data_AF-A0A8T6RL53-F1
#
_entry.id   AF-A0A8T6RL53-F1
#
_cell.length_a   1.000
_cell.length_b   1.000
_cell.length_c   1.000
_cell.angle_alpha   90.00
_cell.angle_beta   90.00
_cell.angle_gamma   90.00
#
_symmetry.space_group_name_H-M   'P 1'
#
loop_
_entity.id
_entity.type
_entity.pdbx_description
1 polymer ?
#
loop_
_entity_poly.entity_id
_entity_poly.type
_entity_poly.pdbx_seq_one_letter_code
_entity_poly.pdbx_strand_id
1 'polypeptide(L)'
;MGLKETLIKKKNDLYDFLTNPKVAKWSIIGIFVIFIPSIIIGVFVAQLHGPYNIISNYISDLGSFDYTPIPKFLDDACMLTAIFLIPSTLYIAKVVTQKTGDSGEKGRIVLGRIAEILMFIGIIGVFSLGFVSEDVGFYLKQAGASPVDLHTIFTIFFFPFLAFSGIFTGLICIIYSENVQTLFNINVPKALVIILGLEMVILPQVFCTIFLVNLISPIVIIPPSTPFYEWMFLISLLTWLVALALITLRHINKELDVNIK
;
A
#
# COMPACT_ATOMS: atom_id res chain seq x y z
N MET A 1 -21.36 -33.36 6.16
CA MET A 1 -20.84 -32.22 5.38
C MET A 1 -19.54 -32.67 4.73
N GLY A 2 -19.40 -32.54 3.42
CA GLY A 2 -18.21 -32.97 2.68
C GLY A 2 -17.00 -32.04 2.89
N LEU A 3 -15.80 -32.49 2.50
CA LEU A 3 -14.56 -31.69 2.58
C LEU A 3 -14.70 -30.37 1.80
N LYS A 4 -15.24 -30.43 0.58
CA LYS A 4 -15.48 -29.24 -0.27
C LYS A 4 -16.39 -28.22 0.40
N GLU A 5 -17.51 -28.65 0.96
CA GLU A 5 -18.46 -27.78 1.67
C GLU A 5 -17.80 -27.13 2.88
N THR A 6 -16.99 -27.89 3.62
CA THR A 6 -16.25 -27.41 4.79
C THR A 6 -15.23 -26.34 4.39
N LEU A 7 -14.50 -26.53 3.29
CA LEU A 7 -13.55 -25.54 2.78
C LEU A 7 -14.25 -24.26 2.28
N ILE A 8 -15.37 -24.39 1.58
CA ILE A 8 -16.17 -23.23 1.13
C ILE A 8 -16.68 -22.45 2.34
N LYS A 9 -17.22 -23.13 3.36
CA LYS A 9 -17.68 -22.48 4.59
C LYS A 9 -16.54 -21.73 5.28
N LYS A 10 -15.39 -22.38 5.51
CA LYS A 10 -14.22 -21.74 6.12
C LYS A 10 -13.72 -20.52 5.33
N LYS A 11 -13.71 -20.61 3.99
CA LYS A 11 -13.35 -19.47 3.13
C LYS A 11 -14.31 -18.30 3.32
N ASN A 12 -15.62 -18.56 3.36
CA ASN A 12 -16.63 -17.52 3.55
C ASN A 12 -16.53 -16.91 4.95
N ASP A 13 -16.40 -17.74 5.99
CA ASP A 13 -16.24 -17.28 7.38
C ASP A 13 -15.00 -16.37 7.52
N LEU A 14 -13.88 -16.74 6.88
CA LEU A 14 -12.67 -15.92 6.86
C LEU A 14 -12.88 -14.60 6.10
N TYR A 15 -13.52 -14.64 4.93
CA TYR A 15 -13.83 -13.44 4.16
C TYR A 15 -14.77 -12.49 4.91
N ASP A 16 -15.78 -13.02 5.60
CA ASP A 16 -16.72 -12.26 6.41
C ASP A 16 -16.04 -11.62 7.62
N PHE A 17 -15.09 -12.34 8.25
CA PHE A 17 -14.24 -11.78 9.30
C PHE A 17 -13.35 -10.64 8.77
N LEU A 18 -12.60 -10.88 7.69
CA LEU A 18 -11.65 -9.91 7.13
C LEU A 18 -12.36 -8.68 6.54
N THR A 19 -13.60 -8.82 6.07
CA THR A 19 -14.43 -7.71 5.60
C THR A 19 -15.40 -7.16 6.64
N ASN A 20 -15.23 -7.54 7.91
CA ASN A 20 -15.99 -6.96 9.01
C ASN A 20 -15.58 -5.49 9.21
N PRO A 21 -16.52 -4.53 9.33
CA PRO A 21 -16.18 -3.12 9.46
C PRO A 21 -15.30 -2.83 10.69
N LYS A 22 -15.50 -3.53 11.82
CA LYS A 22 -14.66 -3.34 13.02
C LYS A 22 -13.23 -3.80 12.76
N VAL A 23 -13.05 -4.93 12.08
CA VAL A 23 -11.71 -5.45 11.74
C VAL A 23 -11.02 -4.49 10.79
N ALA A 24 -11.67 -4.10 9.69
CA ALA A 24 -11.12 -3.14 8.74
C ALA A 24 -10.75 -1.79 9.38
N LYS A 25 -11.60 -1.25 10.27
CA LYS A 25 -11.31 -0.02 11.03
C LYS A 25 -10.04 -0.12 11.84
N TRP A 26 -9.91 -1.18 12.66
CA TRP A 26 -8.74 -1.37 13.49
C TRP A 26 -7.49 -1.65 12.67
N SER A 27 -7.62 -2.34 11.54
CA SER A 27 -6.52 -2.53 10.61
C SER A 27 -6.03 -1.21 10.02
N ILE A 28 -6.93 -0.33 9.57
CA ILE A 28 -6.55 1.01 9.08
C ILE A 28 -5.86 1.82 10.18
N ILE A 29 -6.41 1.83 11.40
CA ILE A 29 -5.78 2.53 12.54
C ILE A 29 -4.40 1.93 12.83
N GLY A 30 -4.25 0.60 12.80
CA GLY A 30 -2.99 -0.10 12.98
C GLY A 30 -1.92 0.34 11.97
N ILE A 31 -2.27 0.45 10.69
CA ILE A 31 -1.37 0.96 9.65
C ILE A 31 -0.85 2.36 10.02
N PHE A 32 -1.74 3.27 10.42
CA PHE A 32 -1.34 4.63 10.80
C PHE A 32 -0.49 4.70 12.05
N VAL A 33 -0.76 3.86 13.05
CA VAL A 33 -0.02 3.83 14.32
C VAL A 33 1.34 3.14 14.19
N ILE A 34 1.47 2.20 13.25
CA ILE A 34 2.70 1.43 13.06
C ILE A 34 3.56 2.06 11.98
N PHE A 35 3.06 2.13 10.74
CA PHE A 35 3.91 2.46 9.60
C PHE A 35 4.44 3.89 9.63
N ILE A 36 3.54 4.87 9.81
CA ILE A 36 3.91 6.29 9.73
C ILE A 36 4.86 6.68 10.87
N PRO A 37 4.59 6.35 12.15
CA PRO A 37 5.55 6.55 13.23
C PRO A 37 6.85 5.80 13.00
N SER A 38 6.83 4.58 12.44
CA SER A 38 8.06 3.83 12.21
C SER A 38 9.00 4.50 11.22
N ILE A 39 8.47 5.07 10.13
CA ILE A 39 9.26 5.86 9.18
C ILE A 39 9.82 7.11 9.87
N ILE A 40 8.99 7.87 10.61
CA ILE A 40 9.42 9.11 11.28
C ILE A 40 10.51 8.81 12.32
N ILE A 41 10.29 7.83 13.18
CA ILE A 41 11.24 7.40 14.21
C ILE A 41 12.52 6.89 13.54
N GLY A 42 12.40 6.07 12.50
CA GLY A 42 13.54 5.54 11.75
C GLY A 42 14.44 6.65 11.20
N VAL A 43 13.85 7.63 10.49
CA VAL A 43 14.60 8.79 9.97
C VAL A 43 15.28 9.56 11.11
N PHE A 44 14.56 9.83 12.20
CA PHE A 44 15.10 10.58 13.33
C PHE A 44 16.28 9.85 14.00
N VAL A 45 16.14 8.54 14.23
CA VAL A 45 17.21 7.70 14.78
C VAL A 45 18.40 7.65 13.83
N ALA A 46 18.17 7.48 12.53
CA ALA A 46 19.23 7.43 11.53
C ALA A 46 20.03 8.73 11.44
N GLN A 47 19.36 9.88 11.53
CA GLN A 47 20.01 11.19 11.56
C GLN A 47 20.83 11.44 12.83
N LEU A 48 20.45 10.84 13.95
CA LEU A 48 21.21 10.94 15.21
C LEU A 48 22.41 9.98 15.24
N HIS A 49 22.33 8.85 14.55
CA HIS A 49 23.37 7.82 14.57
C HIS A 49 24.43 8.02 13.48
N GLY A 50 24.05 8.50 12.31
CA GLY A 50 24.94 8.65 11.15
C GLY A 50 24.53 9.79 10.22
N PRO A 51 25.26 9.99 9.10
CA PRO A 51 25.00 11.05 8.13
C PRO A 51 23.79 10.73 7.22
N TYR A 52 22.65 10.36 7.81
CA TYR A 52 21.45 9.99 7.07
C TYR A 52 20.75 11.21 6.48
N ASN A 53 20.46 11.19 5.18
CA ASN A 53 19.67 12.21 4.50
C ASN A 53 18.83 11.62 3.37
N ILE A 54 17.57 12.01 3.26
CA ILE A 54 16.62 11.53 2.24
C ILE A 54 17.07 11.79 0.80
N ILE A 55 18.00 12.74 0.59
CA ILE A 55 18.56 13.01 -0.74
C ILE A 55 19.61 11.98 -1.12
N SER A 56 20.31 11.37 -0.18
CA SER A 56 21.44 10.47 -0.46
C SER A 56 21.23 9.03 0.00
N ASN A 57 20.20 8.78 0.83
CA ASN A 57 19.99 7.51 1.50
C ASN A 57 18.62 6.93 1.18
N TYR A 58 18.59 5.62 0.91
CA TYR A 58 17.39 4.88 0.57
C TYR A 58 16.47 4.78 1.79
N ILE A 59 15.20 4.45 1.56
CA ILE A 59 14.29 4.10 2.66
C ILE A 59 14.75 2.79 3.30
N SER A 60 15.24 1.84 2.49
CA SER A 60 15.75 0.55 2.95
C SER A 60 16.94 0.68 3.92
N ASP A 61 17.75 1.74 3.78
CA ASP A 61 18.87 2.04 4.70
C ASP A 61 18.40 2.16 6.16
N LEU A 62 17.14 2.54 6.40
CA LEU A 62 16.55 2.59 7.75
C LEU A 62 16.39 1.20 8.38
N GLY A 63 16.41 0.14 7.56
CA GLY A 63 16.44 -1.27 7.95
C GLY A 63 17.85 -1.87 7.95
N SER A 64 18.91 -1.05 7.92
CA SER A 64 20.30 -1.51 8.04
C SER A 64 20.94 -1.08 9.36
N PHE A 65 21.85 -1.94 9.86
CA PHE A 65 22.69 -1.65 11.03
C PHE A 65 23.64 -0.46 10.81
N ASP A 66 23.92 -0.08 9.57
CA ASP A 66 24.80 1.05 9.25
C ASP A 66 24.19 2.40 9.65
N TYR A 67 22.86 2.49 9.66
CA TYR A 67 22.14 3.73 9.96
C TYR A 67 21.30 3.66 11.21
N THR A 68 20.84 2.48 11.63
CA THR A 68 20.00 2.35 12.81
C THR A 68 20.52 1.27 13.74
N PRO A 69 20.53 1.49 15.07
CA PRO A 69 20.92 0.46 16.04
C PRO A 69 19.85 -0.64 16.19
N ILE A 70 18.63 -0.42 15.67
CA ILE A 70 17.49 -1.36 15.73
C ILE A 70 16.83 -1.44 14.34
N PRO A 71 17.53 -1.95 13.31
CA PRO A 71 17.05 -1.95 11.92
C PRO A 71 15.75 -2.73 11.74
N LYS A 72 15.61 -3.80 12.53
CA LYS A 72 14.43 -4.66 12.52
C LYS A 72 13.12 -3.94 12.86
N PHE A 73 13.17 -2.74 13.43
CA PHE A 73 11.97 -1.98 13.74
C PHE A 73 11.17 -1.57 12.48
N LEU A 74 11.85 -1.09 11.42
CA LEU A 74 11.17 -0.76 10.17
C LEU A 74 10.70 -2.02 9.44
N ASP A 75 11.52 -3.07 9.45
CA ASP A 75 11.20 -4.37 8.84
C ASP A 75 9.94 -4.99 9.46
N ASP A 76 9.87 -5.05 10.79
CA ASP A 76 8.71 -5.55 11.53
C ASP A 76 7.49 -4.65 11.26
N ALA A 77 7.68 -3.33 11.17
CA ALA A 77 6.61 -2.40 10.82
C ALA A 77 6.07 -2.65 9.41
N CYS A 78 6.92 -2.93 8.43
CA CYS A 78 6.51 -3.33 7.08
C CYS A 78 5.69 -4.63 7.11
N MET A 79 6.16 -5.67 7.79
CA MET A 79 5.43 -6.94 7.91
C MET A 79 4.06 -6.76 8.56
N LEU A 80 3.98 -6.03 9.68
CA LEU A 80 2.72 -5.77 10.37
C LEU A 80 1.78 -4.92 9.51
N THR A 81 2.31 -3.91 8.82
CA THR A 81 1.54 -3.07 7.90
C THR A 81 0.93 -3.88 6.77
N ALA A 82 1.69 -4.81 6.18
CA ALA A 82 1.18 -5.71 5.16
C ALA A 82 0.02 -6.58 5.67
N ILE A 83 0.12 -7.10 6.90
CA ILE A 83 -0.97 -7.87 7.53
C ILE A 83 -2.22 -6.99 7.70
N PHE A 84 -2.07 -5.75 8.17
CA PHE A 84 -3.19 -4.83 8.33
C PHE A 84 -3.77 -4.29 7.01
N LEU A 85 -2.98 -4.27 5.94
CA LEU A 85 -3.50 -3.90 4.62
C LEU A 85 -4.50 -4.94 4.09
N ILE A 86 -4.41 -6.21 4.49
CA ILE A 86 -5.31 -7.28 4.00
C ILE A 86 -6.79 -6.98 4.32
N PRO A 87 -7.22 -6.79 5.58
CA PRO A 87 -8.63 -6.47 5.88
C PRO A 87 -9.08 -5.15 5.25
N SER A 88 -8.22 -4.13 5.26
CA SER A 88 -8.52 -2.82 4.68
C SER A 88 -8.82 -2.92 3.18
N THR A 89 -7.94 -3.59 2.43
CA THR A 89 -8.09 -3.81 0.98
C THR A 89 -9.33 -4.61 0.65
N LEU A 90 -9.58 -5.72 1.37
CA LEU A 90 -10.78 -6.54 1.14
C LEU A 90 -12.07 -5.78 1.42
N TYR A 91 -12.08 -4.95 2.47
CA TYR A 91 -13.24 -4.12 2.80
C TYR A 91 -13.49 -3.05 1.72
N ILE A 92 -12.45 -2.35 1.27
CA ILE A 92 -12.55 -1.37 0.17
C ILE A 92 -13.05 -2.06 -1.10
N ALA A 93 -12.49 -3.23 -1.46
CA ALA A 93 -12.92 -4.00 -2.61
C ALA A 93 -14.38 -4.45 -2.49
N LYS A 94 -14.82 -4.86 -1.29
CA LYS A 94 -16.23 -5.20 -1.01
C LYS A 94 -17.13 -4.02 -1.29
N VAL A 95 -16.83 -2.82 -0.79
CA VAL A 95 -17.61 -1.59 -1.02
C VAL A 95 -17.61 -1.22 -2.50
N VAL A 96 -16.43 -1.17 -3.13
CA VAL A 96 -16.25 -0.79 -4.54
C VAL A 96 -16.83 -1.81 -5.50
N THR A 97 -17.16 -3.03 -5.08
CA THR A 97 -17.78 -4.06 -5.94
C THR A 97 -19.25 -4.34 -5.61
N GLN A 98 -19.86 -3.54 -4.72
CA GLN A 98 -21.30 -3.63 -4.47
C GLN A 98 -22.10 -3.37 -5.75
N LYS A 99 -23.18 -4.13 -5.93
CA LYS A 99 -24.12 -3.94 -7.05
C LYS A 99 -24.99 -2.71 -6.78
N THR A 100 -25.13 -1.86 -7.78
CA THR A 100 -25.84 -0.58 -7.71
C THR A 100 -26.94 -0.46 -8.76
N GLY A 101 -26.93 -1.31 -9.79
CA GLY A 101 -27.88 -1.28 -10.89
C GLY A 101 -27.64 -0.17 -11.92
N ASP A 102 -26.54 0.59 -11.78
CA ASP A 102 -26.19 1.65 -12.73
C ASP A 102 -25.45 1.13 -13.97
N SER A 103 -25.40 1.94 -15.03
CA SER A 103 -24.77 1.59 -16.31
C SER A 103 -23.25 1.44 -16.22
N GLY A 104 -22.61 1.99 -15.19
CA GLY A 104 -21.18 1.93 -14.93
C GLY A 104 -20.73 0.73 -14.07
N GLU A 105 -21.68 -0.02 -13.50
CA GLU A 105 -21.44 -1.07 -12.50
C GLU A 105 -20.39 -2.07 -12.96
N LYS A 106 -20.54 -2.62 -14.17
CA LYS A 106 -19.64 -3.65 -14.70
C LYS A 106 -18.20 -3.14 -14.80
N GLY A 107 -18.02 -1.93 -15.33
CA GLY A 107 -16.70 -1.33 -15.49
C GLY A 107 -16.05 -1.06 -14.14
N ARG A 108 -16.79 -0.46 -13.20
CA ARG A 108 -16.34 -0.23 -11.82
C ARG A 108 -15.91 -1.52 -11.13
N ILE A 109 -16.71 -2.58 -11.23
CA ILE A 109 -16.41 -3.88 -10.62
C ILE A 109 -15.12 -4.45 -11.22
N VAL A 110 -14.96 -4.42 -12.55
CA VAL A 110 -13.75 -4.95 -13.22
C VAL A 110 -12.51 -4.19 -12.77
N LEU A 111 -12.54 -2.85 -12.80
CA LEU A 111 -11.41 -2.04 -12.32
C LEU A 111 -11.12 -2.31 -10.84
N GLY A 112 -12.16 -2.44 -10.01
CA GLY A 112 -12.01 -2.72 -8.58
C GLY A 112 -11.34 -4.06 -8.31
N ARG A 113 -11.65 -5.11 -9.08
CA ARG A 113 -11.00 -6.42 -8.97
C ARG A 113 -9.56 -6.41 -9.45
N ILE A 114 -9.26 -5.68 -10.52
CA ILE A 114 -7.87 -5.52 -10.99
C ILE A 114 -7.05 -4.78 -9.94
N ALA A 115 -7.57 -3.67 -9.39
CA ALA A 115 -6.94 -2.94 -8.30
C ALA A 115 -6.69 -3.83 -7.08
N GLU A 116 -7.69 -4.60 -6.65
CA GLU A 116 -7.58 -5.56 -5.54
C GLU A 116 -6.44 -6.56 -5.75
N ILE A 117 -6.35 -7.19 -6.93
CA ILE A 117 -5.30 -8.16 -7.24
C ILE A 117 -3.91 -7.51 -7.20
N LEU A 118 -3.75 -6.34 -7.82
CA LEU A 118 -2.49 -5.61 -7.84
C LEU A 118 -2.07 -5.15 -6.44
N MET A 119 -3.03 -4.67 -5.64
CA MET A 119 -2.83 -4.33 -4.24
C MET A 119 -2.33 -5.54 -3.44
N PHE A 120 -2.90 -6.73 -3.65
CA PHE A 120 -2.43 -7.95 -2.98
C PHE A 120 -1.01 -8.34 -3.37
N ILE A 121 -0.63 -8.19 -4.64
CA ILE A 121 0.76 -8.43 -5.07
C ILE A 121 1.68 -7.40 -4.39
N GLY A 122 1.27 -6.14 -4.32
CA GLY A 122 1.98 -5.10 -3.58
C GLY A 122 2.13 -5.41 -2.09
N ILE A 123 1.07 -5.89 -1.42
CA ILE A 123 1.09 -6.32 -0.01
C ILE A 123 2.08 -7.46 0.21
N ILE A 124 2.14 -8.45 -0.70
CA ILE A 124 3.14 -9.52 -0.65
C ILE A 124 4.55 -8.93 -0.76
N GLY A 125 4.76 -7.94 -1.63
CA GLY A 125 6.01 -7.17 -1.73
C GLY A 125 6.39 -6.51 -0.39
N VAL A 126 5.47 -5.74 0.22
CA VAL A 126 5.70 -5.08 1.53
C VAL A 126 6.09 -6.09 2.60
N PHE A 127 5.33 -7.18 2.72
CA PHE A 127 5.61 -8.22 3.70
C PHE A 127 6.99 -8.85 3.46
N SER A 128 7.31 -9.15 2.20
CA SER A 128 8.57 -9.79 1.83
C SER A 128 9.76 -8.87 2.01
N LEU A 129 9.61 -7.56 1.87
CA LEU A 129 10.66 -6.58 2.19
C LEU A 129 10.99 -6.54 3.67
N GLY A 130 9.98 -6.57 4.54
CA GLY A 130 10.24 -6.68 5.98
C GLY A 130 10.83 -8.04 6.38
N PHE A 131 10.48 -9.12 5.67
CA PHE A 131 11.04 -10.44 5.93
C PHE A 131 12.48 -10.59 5.39
N VAL A 132 12.74 -10.05 4.20
CA VAL A 132 14.04 -10.02 3.53
C VAL A 132 14.51 -8.57 3.48
N SER A 133 14.94 -8.10 4.65
CA SER A 133 15.53 -6.77 4.81
C SER A 133 16.77 -6.61 3.95
N GLU A 134 17.26 -5.37 3.85
CA GLU A 134 18.46 -5.06 3.06
C GLU A 134 19.67 -5.90 3.51
N ASP A 135 19.92 -5.95 4.82
CA ASP A 135 20.99 -6.75 5.40
C ASP A 135 20.81 -8.25 5.11
N VAL A 136 19.59 -8.77 5.26
CA VAL A 136 19.29 -10.19 4.99
C VAL A 136 19.49 -10.52 3.51
N GLY A 137 19.01 -9.68 2.61
CA GLY A 137 19.20 -9.82 1.16
C GLY A 137 20.68 -9.82 0.78
N PHE A 138 21.45 -8.89 1.34
CA PHE A 138 22.89 -8.81 1.16
C PHE A 138 23.61 -10.08 1.63
N TYR A 139 23.34 -10.53 2.86
CA TYR A 139 23.99 -11.73 3.41
C TYR A 139 23.62 -13.01 2.65
N LEU A 140 22.36 -13.17 2.24
CA LEU A 140 21.93 -14.33 1.44
C LEU A 140 22.66 -14.39 0.09
N LYS A 141 22.85 -13.24 -0.55
CA LYS A 141 23.64 -13.14 -1.79
C LYS A 141 25.11 -13.49 -1.54
N GLN A 142 25.71 -12.95 -0.48
CA GLN A 142 27.12 -13.21 -0.13
C GLN A 142 27.36 -14.69 0.23
N ALA A 143 26.39 -15.33 0.89
CA ALA A 143 26.43 -16.75 1.24
C ALA A 143 26.19 -17.68 0.03
N GLY A 144 25.91 -17.14 -1.17
CA GLY A 144 25.55 -17.91 -2.35
C GLY A 144 24.18 -18.59 -2.27
N ALA A 145 23.36 -18.23 -1.27
CA ALA A 145 22.01 -18.77 -1.10
C ALA A 145 21.01 -18.20 -2.12
N SER A 146 21.33 -17.06 -2.74
CA SER A 146 20.57 -16.49 -3.86
C SER A 146 21.52 -15.94 -4.93
N PRO A 147 21.27 -16.21 -6.23
CA PRO A 147 22.04 -15.62 -7.32
C PRO A 147 21.75 -14.13 -7.54
N VAL A 148 20.71 -13.62 -6.88
CA VAL A 148 20.14 -12.28 -7.05
C VAL A 148 19.91 -11.64 -5.70
N ASP A 149 19.93 -10.32 -5.66
CA ASP A 149 19.49 -9.61 -4.46
C ASP A 149 17.97 -9.70 -4.33
N LEU A 150 17.52 -10.54 -3.40
CA LEU A 150 16.09 -10.77 -3.15
C LEU A 150 15.40 -9.51 -2.65
N HIS A 151 16.11 -8.62 -1.95
CA HIS A 151 15.55 -7.35 -1.49
C HIS A 151 15.13 -6.50 -2.70
N THR A 152 16.04 -6.29 -3.65
CA THR A 152 15.75 -5.60 -4.92
C THR A 152 14.56 -6.22 -5.67
N ILE A 153 14.44 -7.55 -5.71
CA ILE A 153 13.30 -8.22 -6.35
C ILE A 153 11.98 -7.86 -5.66
N PHE A 154 11.93 -7.94 -4.32
CA PHE A 154 10.72 -7.61 -3.58
C PHE A 154 10.37 -6.11 -3.67
N THR A 155 11.36 -5.23 -3.82
CA THR A 155 11.17 -3.81 -4.12
C THR A 155 10.41 -3.62 -5.45
N ILE A 156 10.76 -4.41 -6.48
CA ILE A 156 10.07 -4.41 -7.79
C ILE A 156 8.64 -4.97 -7.68
N PHE A 157 8.35 -5.86 -6.72
CA PHE A 157 6.98 -6.31 -6.47
C PHE A 157 6.16 -5.31 -5.66
N PHE A 158 6.75 -4.68 -4.65
CA PHE A 158 6.06 -3.72 -3.79
C PHE A 158 5.62 -2.48 -4.55
N PHE A 159 6.60 -1.76 -5.09
CA PHE A 159 6.42 -0.39 -5.55
C PHE A 159 5.56 -0.29 -6.83
N PRO A 160 5.93 -0.93 -7.97
CA PRO A 160 5.12 -0.95 -9.17
C PRO A 160 3.68 -1.45 -8.98
N PHE A 161 3.47 -2.52 -8.22
CA PHE A 161 2.12 -3.10 -8.10
C PHE A 161 1.20 -2.25 -7.22
N LEU A 162 1.70 -1.60 -6.17
CA LEU A 162 0.90 -0.59 -5.46
C LEU A 162 0.59 0.61 -6.33
N ALA A 163 1.56 1.08 -7.11
CA ALA A 163 1.36 2.23 -7.98
C ALA A 163 0.35 1.92 -9.10
N PHE A 164 0.41 0.72 -9.69
CA PHE A 164 -0.58 0.24 -10.64
C PHE A 164 -1.94 0.00 -10.00
N SER A 165 -2.02 -0.53 -8.77
CA SER A 165 -3.29 -0.55 -8.03
C SER A 165 -3.88 0.86 -7.91
N GLY A 166 -3.03 1.86 -7.62
CA GLY A 166 -3.38 3.28 -7.61
C GLY A 166 -4.01 3.73 -8.92
N ILE A 167 -3.48 3.34 -10.09
CA ILE A 167 -4.08 3.67 -11.39
C ILE A 167 -5.53 3.20 -11.45
N PHE A 168 -5.80 1.93 -11.17
CA PHE A 168 -7.15 1.38 -11.30
C PHE A 168 -8.12 1.95 -10.25
N THR A 169 -7.66 2.13 -9.00
CA THR A 169 -8.46 2.81 -7.97
C THR A 169 -8.72 4.27 -8.35
N GLY A 170 -7.73 4.97 -8.88
CA GLY A 170 -7.86 6.36 -9.31
C GLY A 170 -8.78 6.53 -10.51
N LEU A 171 -8.74 5.60 -11.47
CA LEU A 171 -9.70 5.56 -12.58
C LEU A 171 -11.14 5.38 -12.07
N ILE A 172 -11.36 4.59 -11.02
CA ILE A 172 -12.68 4.48 -10.39
C ILE A 172 -13.10 5.82 -9.79
N CYS A 173 -12.21 6.51 -9.09
CA CYS A 173 -12.47 7.84 -8.55
C CYS A 173 -12.75 8.89 -9.64
N ILE A 174 -12.07 8.84 -10.78
CA ILE A 174 -12.28 9.79 -11.89
C ILE A 174 -13.60 9.49 -12.62
N ILE A 175 -13.73 8.28 -13.15
CA ILE A 175 -14.82 7.88 -14.06
C ILE A 175 -16.14 7.72 -13.31
N TYR A 176 -16.10 7.16 -12.09
CA TYR A 176 -17.27 6.82 -11.29
C TYR A 176 -17.36 7.64 -9.99
N SER A 177 -16.89 8.89 -10.02
CA SER A 177 -16.83 9.79 -8.84
C SER A 177 -18.15 9.90 -8.07
N GLU A 178 -19.29 9.98 -8.76
CA GLU A 178 -20.62 10.05 -8.13
C GLU A 178 -20.99 8.73 -7.43
N ASN A 179 -20.65 7.59 -8.04
CA ASN A 179 -20.84 6.27 -7.43
C ASN A 179 -19.94 6.12 -6.20
N VAL A 180 -18.69 6.61 -6.26
CA VAL A 180 -17.79 6.60 -5.10
C VAL A 180 -18.37 7.40 -3.94
N GLN A 181 -18.93 8.58 -4.20
CA GLN A 181 -19.60 9.38 -3.16
C GLN A 181 -20.76 8.62 -2.52
N THR A 182 -21.57 7.95 -3.34
CA THR A 182 -22.73 7.17 -2.90
C THR A 182 -22.30 5.94 -2.11
N LEU A 183 -21.39 5.12 -2.66
CA LEU A 183 -20.91 3.87 -2.07
C LEU A 183 -20.21 4.12 -0.72
N PHE A 184 -19.34 5.12 -0.64
CA PHE A 184 -18.67 5.46 0.61
C PHE A 184 -19.51 6.39 1.51
N ASN A 185 -20.70 6.80 1.07
CA ASN A 185 -21.57 7.74 1.78
C ASN A 185 -20.77 8.98 2.24
N ILE A 186 -20.05 9.62 1.32
CA ILE A 186 -19.26 10.83 1.59
C ILE A 186 -19.90 12.05 0.96
N ASN A 187 -20.02 13.12 1.75
CA ASN A 187 -20.49 14.42 1.28
C ASN A 187 -19.28 15.34 1.06
N VAL A 188 -18.62 15.15 -0.08
CA VAL A 188 -17.49 15.97 -0.55
C VAL A 188 -17.73 16.36 -2.00
N PRO A 189 -17.26 17.51 -2.50
CA PRO A 189 -17.40 17.87 -3.91
C PRO A 189 -16.81 16.82 -4.86
N LYS A 190 -17.48 16.56 -5.99
CA LYS A 190 -17.04 15.60 -7.04
C LYS A 190 -15.61 15.88 -7.49
N ALA A 191 -15.25 17.16 -7.60
CA ALA A 191 -13.91 17.60 -7.96
C ALA A 191 -12.83 17.06 -7.02
N LEU A 192 -13.06 16.98 -5.71
CA LEU A 192 -12.07 16.44 -4.78
C LEU A 192 -11.84 14.94 -4.96
N VAL A 193 -12.89 14.18 -5.29
CA VAL A 193 -12.77 12.74 -5.61
C VAL A 193 -11.99 12.56 -6.92
N ILE A 194 -12.25 13.41 -7.92
CA ILE A 194 -11.50 13.39 -9.19
C ILE A 194 -10.03 13.77 -8.97
N ILE A 195 -9.74 14.80 -8.15
CA ILE A 195 -8.36 15.21 -7.82
C ILE A 195 -7.60 14.06 -7.13
N LEU A 196 -8.22 13.40 -6.16
CA LEU A 196 -7.64 12.22 -5.53
C LEU A 196 -7.34 11.12 -6.57
N GLY A 197 -8.29 10.87 -7.49
CA GLY A 197 -8.08 9.88 -8.55
C GLY A 197 -6.97 10.26 -9.54
N LEU A 198 -6.85 11.55 -9.89
CA LEU A 198 -5.77 12.04 -10.75
C LEU A 198 -4.41 11.91 -10.08
N GLU A 199 -4.33 12.21 -8.78
CA GLU A 199 -3.11 12.03 -8.01
C GLU A 199 -2.69 10.56 -7.99
N MET A 200 -3.60 9.62 -7.69
CA MET A 200 -3.35 8.17 -7.76
C MET A 200 -2.87 7.69 -9.14
N VAL A 201 -3.41 8.24 -10.24
CA VAL A 201 -3.07 7.84 -11.61
C VAL A 201 -1.73 8.41 -12.04
N ILE A 202 -1.42 9.66 -11.67
CA ILE A 202 -0.29 10.41 -12.23
C ILE A 202 0.92 10.39 -11.31
N LEU A 203 0.75 10.77 -10.04
CA LEU A 203 1.88 11.15 -9.19
C LEU A 203 2.77 9.94 -8.82
N PRO A 204 2.23 8.82 -8.31
CA PRO A 204 3.04 7.62 -8.08
C PRO A 204 3.68 7.09 -9.35
N GLN A 205 3.02 7.21 -10.51
CA GLN A 205 3.51 6.72 -11.79
C GLN A 205 4.72 7.51 -12.28
N VAL A 206 4.69 8.82 -12.13
CA VAL A 206 5.83 9.69 -12.47
C VAL A 206 7.03 9.33 -11.60
N PHE A 207 6.87 9.24 -10.29
CA PHE A 207 7.99 8.93 -9.39
C PHE A 207 8.48 7.48 -9.53
N CYS A 208 7.58 6.52 -9.74
CA CYS A 208 7.92 5.13 -10.06
C CYS A 208 8.78 5.05 -11.32
N THR A 209 8.35 5.74 -12.39
CA THR A 209 9.07 5.73 -13.67
C THR A 209 10.46 6.33 -13.50
N ILE A 210 10.58 7.49 -12.84
CA ILE A 210 11.88 8.13 -12.60
C ILE A 210 12.77 7.24 -11.73
N PHE A 211 12.24 6.68 -10.65
CA PHE A 211 12.94 5.75 -9.77
C PHE A 211 13.47 4.53 -10.54
N LEU A 212 12.64 3.87 -11.35
CA LEU A 212 13.02 2.70 -12.14
C LEU A 212 14.04 3.05 -13.23
N VAL A 213 13.90 4.20 -13.89
CA VAL A 213 14.90 4.69 -14.86
C VAL A 213 16.24 4.88 -14.19
N ASN A 214 16.28 5.56 -13.04
CA ASN A 214 17.50 5.77 -12.26
C ASN A 214 18.08 4.46 -11.69
N LEU A 215 17.24 3.47 -11.39
CA LEU A 215 17.66 2.18 -10.84
C LEU A 215 18.29 1.28 -11.92
N ILE A 216 17.72 1.27 -13.14
CA ILE A 216 18.07 0.31 -14.19
C ILE A 216 19.07 0.91 -15.20
N SER A 217 19.05 2.22 -15.42
CA SER A 217 19.87 2.87 -16.45
C SER A 217 21.20 3.37 -15.89
N PRO A 218 22.35 2.81 -16.30
CA PRO A 218 23.65 3.33 -15.91
C PRO A 218 24.02 4.65 -16.63
N ILE A 219 23.22 5.07 -17.61
CA ILE A 219 23.51 6.24 -18.48
C ILE A 219 22.62 7.43 -18.12
N VAL A 220 21.42 7.19 -17.60
CA VAL A 220 20.43 8.24 -17.32
C VAL A 220 20.29 8.38 -15.81
N ILE A 221 20.93 9.41 -15.25
CA ILE A 221 20.77 9.80 -13.85
C ILE A 221 19.96 11.10 -13.82
N ILE A 222 18.72 10.99 -13.38
CA ILE A 222 17.87 12.15 -13.16
C ILE A 222 18.20 12.70 -11.76
N PRO A 223 18.64 13.97 -11.63
CA PRO A 223 18.91 14.59 -10.33
C PRO A 223 17.63 14.72 -9.49
N PRO A 224 17.71 14.71 -8.15
CA PRO A 224 18.94 14.81 -7.37
C PRO A 224 19.64 13.45 -7.13
N SER A 225 18.91 12.34 -7.03
CA SER A 225 19.47 11.00 -6.83
C SER A 225 18.40 9.91 -6.93
N THR A 226 18.78 8.64 -7.06
CA THR A 226 17.85 7.49 -6.98
C THR A 226 17.15 7.39 -5.61
N PRO A 227 17.85 7.48 -4.46
CA PRO A 227 17.19 7.46 -3.15
C PRO A 227 16.12 8.52 -2.96
N PHE A 228 16.37 9.76 -3.43
CA PHE A 228 15.39 10.82 -3.35
C PHE A 228 14.09 10.45 -4.07
N TYR A 229 14.19 9.83 -5.24
CA TYR A 229 13.01 9.42 -6.01
C TYR A 229 12.29 8.23 -5.40
N GLU A 230 12.99 7.34 -4.69
CA GLU A 230 12.36 6.33 -3.85
C GLU A 230 11.52 6.97 -2.74
N TRP A 231 12.06 7.98 -2.05
CA TRP A 231 11.36 8.77 -1.04
C TRP A 231 10.14 9.50 -1.60
N MET A 232 10.28 10.19 -2.74
CA MET A 232 9.16 10.87 -3.38
C MET A 232 8.08 9.89 -3.83
N PHE A 233 8.48 8.71 -4.28
CA PHE A 233 7.56 7.65 -4.63
C PHE A 233 6.80 7.14 -3.40
N LEU A 234 7.47 6.81 -2.29
CA LEU A 234 6.80 6.44 -1.04
C LEU A 234 5.82 7.53 -0.58
N ILE A 235 6.24 8.79 -0.58
CA ILE A 235 5.38 9.92 -0.17
C ILE A 235 4.15 10.05 -1.07
N SER A 236 4.31 9.87 -2.38
CA SER A 236 3.17 9.88 -3.30
C SER A 236 2.22 8.71 -3.05
N LEU A 237 2.74 7.50 -2.78
CA LEU A 237 1.90 6.35 -2.40
C LEU A 237 1.14 6.62 -1.10
N LEU A 238 1.83 7.17 -0.09
CA LEU A 238 1.23 7.51 1.19
C LEU A 238 0.12 8.55 1.03
N THR A 239 0.29 9.55 0.17
CA THR A 239 -0.70 10.63 -0.01
C THR A 239 -2.09 10.07 -0.33
N TRP A 240 -2.19 9.19 -1.33
CA TRP A 240 -3.48 8.61 -1.70
C TRP A 240 -3.93 7.50 -0.74
N LEU A 241 -3.01 6.68 -0.21
CA LEU A 241 -3.36 5.63 0.75
C LEU A 241 -3.97 6.22 2.01
N VAL A 242 -3.40 7.31 2.53
CA VAL A 242 -3.91 8.05 3.69
C VAL A 242 -5.29 8.63 3.37
N ALA A 243 -5.46 9.30 2.23
CA ALA A 243 -6.74 9.86 1.83
C ALA A 243 -7.84 8.80 1.70
N LEU A 244 -7.54 7.67 1.04
CA LEU A 244 -8.46 6.55 0.88
C LEU A 244 -8.80 5.89 2.22
N ALA A 245 -7.81 5.74 3.10
CA ALA A 245 -8.01 5.21 4.44
C ALA A 245 -8.94 6.09 5.28
N LEU A 246 -8.78 7.42 5.21
CA LEU A 246 -9.67 8.37 5.91
C LEU A 246 -11.10 8.33 5.38
N ILE A 247 -11.29 8.26 4.05
CA ILE A 247 -12.60 8.08 3.41
C ILE A 247 -13.25 6.78 3.90
N THR A 248 -12.48 5.69 3.90
CA THR A 248 -12.95 4.36 4.32
C THR A 248 -13.31 4.33 5.80
N LEU A 249 -12.49 4.91 6.68
CA LEU A 249 -12.80 5.04 8.11
C LEU A 249 -14.09 5.82 8.37
N ARG A 250 -14.30 6.91 7.62
CA ARG A 250 -15.54 7.70 7.72
C ARG A 250 -16.76 6.86 7.31
N HIS A 251 -16.64 6.08 6.25
CA HIS A 251 -17.69 5.17 5.81
C HIS A 251 -17.99 4.09 6.88
N ILE A 252 -16.96 3.41 7.38
CA ILE A 252 -17.07 2.38 8.42
C ILE A 252 -17.74 2.94 9.69
N ASN A 253 -17.34 4.12 10.15
CA ASN A 253 -17.92 4.71 11.35
C ASN A 253 -19.44 4.93 11.19
N LYS A 254 -19.87 5.41 10.02
CA LYS A 254 -21.31 5.55 9.72
C LYS A 254 -22.03 4.20 9.70
N GLU A 255 -21.43 3.17 9.09
CA GLU A 255 -22.01 1.81 9.07
C GLU A 255 -22.15 1.24 10.49
N LEU A 256 -21.17 1.46 11.35
CA LEU A 256 -21.20 1.01 12.74
C LEU A 256 -22.22 1.78 13.59
N ASP A 257 -22.37 3.10 13.38
CA ASP A 257 -23.34 3.92 14.12
C ASP A 257 -24.79 3.54 13.81
N VAL A 258 -25.09 3.16 12.56
CA VAL A 258 -26.43 2.69 12.17
C VAL A 258 -26.78 1.38 12.87
N ASN A 259 -25.82 0.48 13.07
CA ASN A 259 -26.04 -0.83 13.69
C ASN A 259 -26.22 -0.78 15.23
N ILE A 260 -26.07 0.39 15.86
CA ILE A 260 -26.27 0.58 17.30
C ILE A 260 -27.68 1.13 17.61
N LYS A 261 -28.40 1.66 16.61
CA LYS A 261 -29.77 2.18 16.74
C LYS A 261 -30.81 1.13 16.38
#